data_AF-A0A2H5YXN2-F1
#
_entry.id   AF-A0A2H5YXN2-F1
#
_cell.length_a   1.000
_cell.length_b   1.000
_cell.length_c   1.000
_cell.angle_alpha   90.00
_cell.angle_beta   90.00
_cell.angle_gamma   90.00
#
_symmetry.space_group_name_H-M   'P 1'
#
loop_
_entity.id
_entity.type
_entity.pdbx_description
1 polymer ?
#
loop_
_entity_poly.entity_id
_entity_poly.type
_entity_poly.pdbx_seq_one_letter_code
_entity_poly.pdbx_strand_id
1 'polypeptide(L)' 'MSETLTVLLALTAVLLVPHWLLRCLGQAEQYEAAGDPLMALAWTLATVLSAYALGLALLVLLIEAARQTLAAS' A
#
# COMPACT_ATOMS: atom_id res chain seq x y z
N MET A 1 -8.44 19.47 -10.48
CA MET A 1 -9.13 18.90 -9.30
C MET A 1 -8.85 17.41 -9.12
N SER A 2 -8.86 16.61 -10.19
CA SER A 2 -8.53 15.17 -10.10
C SER A 2 -7.10 14.90 -9.63
N GLU A 3 -6.09 15.59 -10.17
CA GLU A 3 -4.67 15.37 -9.82
C GLU A 3 -4.39 15.55 -8.31
N THR A 4 -4.91 16.61 -7.70
CA THR A 4 -4.76 16.88 -6.26
C THR A 4 -5.37 15.77 -5.41
N LEU A 5 -6.50 15.23 -5.85
CA LEU A 5 -7.22 14.15 -5.17
C LEU A 5 -6.43 12.83 -5.29
N THR A 6 -5.85 12.56 -6.46
CA THR A 6 -4.95 11.41 -6.69
C THR A 6 -3.70 11.49 -5.82
N VAL A 7 -3.07 12.66 -5.70
CA VAL A 7 -1.90 12.88 -4.84
C VAL A 7 -2.25 12.70 -3.37
N LEU A 8 -3.37 13.26 -2.92
CA LEU A 8 -3.84 13.10 -1.55
C LEU A 8 -4.11 11.63 -1.23
N LEU A 9 -4.77 10.92 -2.15
CA LEU A 9 -5.06 9.50 -2.00
C LEU A 9 -3.78 8.67 -1.96
N ALA A 10 -2.83 8.93 -2.85
CA ALA A 10 -1.51 8.30 -2.83
C ALA A 10 -0.76 8.57 -1.52
N LEU A 11 -0.81 9.81 -1.01
CA LEU A 11 -0.17 10.18 0.24
C LEU A 11 -0.80 9.46 1.45
N THR A 12 -2.14 9.42 1.51
CA THR A 12 -2.84 8.67 2.57
C THR A 12 -2.57 7.17 2.48
N ALA A 13 -2.48 6.60 1.27
CA ALA A 13 -2.11 5.20 1.07
C ALA A 13 -0.69 4.94 1.59
N VAL A 14 0.28 5.80 1.28
CA VAL A 14 1.66 5.64 1.78
C VAL A 14 1.75 5.69 3.30
N LEU A 15 0.90 6.48 3.97
CA LEU A 15 0.87 6.57 5.43
C LEU A 15 0.15 5.39 6.09
N LEU A 16 -0.98 4.96 5.55
CA LEU A 16 -1.85 3.97 6.19
C LEU A 16 -1.52 2.53 5.80
N VAL A 17 -1.10 2.30 4.55
CA VAL A 17 -0.86 0.94 4.03
C VAL A 17 0.23 0.20 4.81
N PRO A 18 1.36 0.81 5.23
CA PRO A 18 2.37 0.09 6.03
C PRO A 18 1.82 -0.46 7.34
N HIS A 19 0.96 0.29 8.03
CA HIS A 19 0.31 -0.14 9.27
C HIS A 19 -0.65 -1.31 9.01
N TRP A 20 -1.38 -1.26 7.89
CA TRP A 20 -2.27 -2.33 7.49
C TRP A 20 -1.50 -3.60 7.09
N LEU A 21 -0.36 -3.44 6.41
CA LEU A 21 0.53 -4.53 5.97
C LEU A 21 1.08 -5.32 7.17
N LEU A 22 1.52 -4.62 8.22
CA LEU A 22 1.93 -5.25 9.49
C LEU A 22 0.79 -6.03 10.15
N ARG A 23 -0.44 -5.50 10.11
CA ARG A 23 -1.61 -6.22 10.64
C ARG A 23 -1.92 -7.47 9.83
N CYS A 24 -1.84 -7.41 8.50
CA CYS A 24 -2.11 -8.56 7.65
C CYS A 24 -1.08 -9.68 7.81
N LEU A 25 0.21 -9.32 7.96
CA LEU A 25 1.25 -10.28 8.34
C LEU A 25 0.94 -10.96 9.68
N GLY A 26 0.63 -10.17 10.71
CA GLY A 26 0.28 -10.72 12.02
C GLY A 26 -0.96 -11.62 11.98
N GLN A 27 -1.98 -11.29 11.17
CA GLN A 27 -3.15 -12.14 10.98
C GLN A 27 -2.79 -13.44 10.24
N ALA A 28 -2.00 -13.37 9.18
CA ALA A 28 -1.55 -14.55 8.44
C ALA A 28 -0.83 -15.54 9.36
N GLU A 29 0.11 -15.06 10.18
CA GLU A 29 0.83 -15.87 11.17
C GLU A 29 -0.11 -16.48 12.22
N GLN A 30 -1.11 -15.72 12.68
CA GLN A 30 -2.10 -16.20 13.65
C GLN A 30 -2.96 -17.34 13.08
N TYR A 31 -3.45 -17.22 11.84
CA TYR A 31 -4.25 -18.26 11.21
C TYR A 31 -3.43 -19.49 10.82
N GLU A 32 -2.17 -19.30 10.43
CA GLU A 32 -1.24 -20.40 10.19
C GLU A 32 -0.99 -21.20 11.48
N ALA A 33 -0.75 -20.50 12.60
CA ALA A 33 -0.60 -21.12 13.92
C ALA A 33 -1.89 -21.81 14.42
N ALA A 34 -3.06 -21.29 14.04
CA ALA A 34 -4.37 -21.88 14.36
C ALA A 34 -4.72 -23.11 13.50
N GLY A 35 -3.90 -23.44 12.49
CA GLY A 35 -4.15 -24.55 11.58
C GLY A 35 -5.23 -24.28 10.54
N ASP A 36 -5.52 -23.01 10.23
CA ASP A 36 -6.43 -22.60 9.16
C ASP A 36 -5.62 -22.03 7.96
N PRO A 37 -5.15 -22.91 7.04
CA PRO A 37 -4.28 -22.51 5.95
C PRO A 37 -5.00 -21.63 4.91
N LEU A 38 -6.33 -21.76 4.80
CA LEU A 38 -7.10 -21.02 3.79
C LEU A 38 -7.23 -19.55 4.18
N MET A 39 -7.46 -19.30 5.47
CA MET A 39 -7.41 -17.93 6.01
C MET A 39 -6.00 -17.35 6.02
N ALA A 40 -4.97 -18.14 6.36
CA ALA A 40 -3.58 -17.69 6.30
C ALA A 40 -3.19 -17.22 4.89
N LEU A 41 -3.59 -17.98 3.86
CA LEU A 41 -3.40 -17.60 2.45
C LEU A 41 -4.18 -16.34 2.07
N ALA A 42 -5.41 -16.18 2.55
CA ALA A 42 -6.21 -14.98 2.28
C ALA A 42 -5.53 -13.72 2.83
N TRP A 43 -5.03 -13.77 4.06
CA TRP A 43 -4.29 -12.66 4.67
C TRP A 43 -2.92 -12.43 4.05
N THR A 44 -2.25 -13.48 3.58
CA THR A 44 -1.02 -13.37 2.80
C THR A 44 -1.27 -12.66 1.47
N LEU A 45 -2.33 -13.04 0.75
CA LEU A 45 -2.72 -12.38 -0.50
C LEU A 45 -3.08 -10.91 -0.26
N ALA A 46 -3.83 -10.63 0.81
CA ALA A 46 -4.15 -9.28 1.24
C ALA A 46 -2.88 -8.45 1.45
N THR A 47 -1.87 -9.02 2.14
CA THR A 47 -0.55 -8.41 2.34
C THR A 47 0.13 -8.06 1.02
N VAL A 48 0.18 -8.99 0.07
CA VAL A 48 0.80 -8.79 -1.25
C VAL A 48 0.09 -7.68 -2.03
N LEU A 49 -1.24 -7.69 -2.05
CA LEU A 49 -2.04 -6.65 -2.73
C LEU A 49 -1.79 -5.26 -2.12
N SER A 50 -1.66 -5.17 -0.81
CA SER A 50 -1.33 -3.90 -0.15
C SER A 50 0.09 -3.44 -0.40
N ALA A 51 1.07 -4.36 -0.42
CA ALA A 51 2.43 -4.01 -0.83
C ALA A 51 2.47 -3.44 -2.26
N TYR A 52 1.69 -4.02 -3.17
CA TYR A 52 1.55 -3.55 -4.54
C TYR A 52 0.89 -2.17 -4.61
N ALA A 53 -0.21 -1.95 -3.88
CA ALA A 53 -0.88 -0.66 -3.81
C ALA A 53 0.03 0.44 -3.24
N LEU A 54 0.86 0.11 -2.24
CA LEU A 54 1.86 1.02 -1.69
C LEU A 54 2.91 1.41 -2.73
N GLY A 55 3.42 0.44 -3.50
CA GLY A 55 4.38 0.69 -4.57
C GLY A 55 3.80 1.61 -5.65
N LEU A 56 2.55 1.40 -6.06
CA LEU A 56 1.85 2.28 -7.00
C LEU A 56 1.67 3.69 -6.44
N ALA A 57 1.28 3.83 -5.18
CA ALA A 57 1.11 5.13 -4.55
C ALA A 57 2.44 5.91 -4.50
N LEU A 58 3.54 5.25 -4.15
CA LEU A 58 4.87 5.84 -4.19
C LEU A 58 5.28 6.26 -5.60
N LEU A 59 5.02 5.42 -6.61
CA LEU A 59 5.32 5.74 -8.00
C LEU A 59 4.57 6.99 -8.47
N VAL A 60 3.29 7.12 -8.12
CA VAL A 60 2.48 8.30 -8.42
C VAL A 60 3.08 9.55 -7.78
N LEU A 61 3.46 9.49 -6.50
CA LEU A 61 4.08 10.63 -5.81
C LEU A 61 5.42 11.02 -6.43
N LEU A 62 6.24 10.05 -6.83
CA LEU A 62 7.52 10.29 -7.48
C LEU A 62 7.36 10.93 -8.87
N ILE A 63 6.41 10.44 -9.67
CA ILE A 63 6.10 11.03 -10.98
C ILE A 63 5.64 12.47 -10.81
N GLU A 64 4.76 12.74 -9.84
CA GLU A 64 4.26 14.08 -9.60
C GLU A 64 5.35 15.01 -9.07
N ALA A 65 6.22 14.53 -8.17
CA ALA A 65 7.37 15.29 -7.69
C ALA A 65 8.36 15.62 -8.84
N ALA A 66 8.59 14.67 -9.75
CA ALA A 66 9.45 14.89 -10.93
C ALA A 66 8.83 15.94 -11.87
N ARG A 67 7.53 15.87 -12.12
CA ARG A 67 6.79 16.88 -12.91
C ARG A 67 6.93 18.27 -12.30
N GLN A 68 6.77 18.39 -10.99
CA GLN A 68 6.89 19.68 -10.29
C GLN A 68 8.32 20.23 -10.36
N THR A 69 9.32 19.36 -10.22
CA THR A 69 10.73 19.76 -10.33
C THR A 69 11.05 20.28 -11.74
N LEU A 70 10.54 19.61 -12.78
CA LEU A 70 10.72 20.03 -14.17
C LEU A 70 9.98 21.34 -14.50
N ALA A 71 8.80 21.57 -13.91
CA ALA A 71 8.05 22.82 -14.12
C ALA A 71 8.68 24.03 -13.40
N ALA A 72 9.53 23.80 -12.41
CA ALA A 72 10.21 24.83 -11.63
C ALA A 72 11.58 25.26 -12.21
N SER A 73 12.08 24.57 -13.24
CA SER A 73 13.32 24.88 -13.98
C SER A 73 13.04 25.66 -15.25
#